data_AF-X1RST9-F1
#
_entry.id   AF-X1RST9-F1
#
_cell.length_a   1.000
_cell.length_b   1.000
_cell.length_c   1.000
_cell.angle_alpha   90.00
_cell.angle_beta   90.00
_cell.angle_gamma   90.00
#
_symmetry.space_group_name_H-M   'P 1'
#
loop_
_entity.id
_entity.type
_entity.pdbx_description
1 polymer ?
#
loop_
_entity_poly.entity_id
_entity_poly.type
_entity_poly.pdbx_seq_one_letter_code
_entity_poly.pdbx_strand_id
1 'polypeptide(L)'
;SNSALVNVVQEACKRAGVPDGTVNFIENTDRALVNHLLKMGDIIDLLIPRGGVGLIKFVTENAAMPVVSGGVGVCHTYVDKSADVAKAVAI
;
A
#
# COMPACT_ATOMS: atom_id res chain seq x y z
N SER A 1 10.18 -11.01 -10.27
CA SER A 1 8.77 -10.75 -10.63
C SER A 1 8.44 -9.27 -10.57
N ASN A 2 8.56 -8.62 -9.40
CA ASN A 2 8.25 -7.18 -9.25
C ASN A 2 9.08 -6.27 -10.18
N SER A 3 10.37 -6.55 -10.36
CA SER A 3 11.23 -5.78 -11.29
C SER A 3 10.70 -5.79 -12.72
N ALA A 4 10.11 -6.91 -13.19
CA ALA A 4 9.53 -6.98 -14.53
C ALA A 4 8.27 -6.09 -14.65
N LEU A 5 7.43 -6.05 -13.61
CA LEU A 5 6.26 -5.17 -13.58
C LEU A 5 6.65 -3.70 -13.58
N VAL A 6 7.66 -3.34 -12.79
CA VAL A 6 8.19 -1.97 -12.72
C VAL A 6 8.70 -1.52 -14.09
N ASN A 7 9.47 -2.37 -14.78
CA ASN A 7 9.97 -2.05 -16.12
C ASN A 7 8.82 -1.73 -17.08
N VAL A 8 7.75 -2.53 -17.07
CA VAL A 8 6.57 -2.29 -17.91
C VAL A 8 5.90 -0.96 -17.57
N VAL A 9 5.78 -0.62 -16.28
CA VAL A 9 5.20 0.65 -15.83
C VAL A 9 6.08 1.84 -16.25
N GLN A 10 7.39 1.75 -16.05
CA GLN A 10 8.33 2.81 -16.42
C GLN A 10 8.32 3.08 -17.93
N GLU A 11 8.32 2.03 -18.76
CA GLU A 11 8.21 2.16 -20.22
C GLU A 11 6.86 2.76 -20.64
N ALA A 12 5.77 2.44 -19.94
CA ALA A 12 4.47 3.07 -20.19
C ALA A 12 4.48 4.56 -19.84
N CYS A 13 5.04 4.94 -18.69
CA CYS A 13 5.21 6.34 -18.28
C CYS A 13 6.03 7.13 -19.28
N LYS A 14 7.15 6.57 -19.73
CA LYS A 14 8.03 7.19 -20.73
C LYS A 14 7.30 7.43 -22.06
N ARG A 15 6.54 6.44 -22.55
CA ARG A 15 5.71 6.60 -23.77
C ARG A 15 4.60 7.65 -23.60
N ALA A 16 4.12 7.85 -22.39
CA ALA A 16 3.13 8.88 -22.06
C ALA A 16 3.74 10.28 -21.87
N GLY A 17 5.07 10.45 -22.00
CA GLY A 17 5.77 11.73 -21.83
C GLY A 17 6.01 12.14 -20.37
N VAL A 18 5.88 11.20 -19.43
CA VAL A 18 6.19 11.43 -18.01
C VAL A 18 7.72 11.41 -17.81
N PRO A 19 8.30 12.32 -17.00
CA PRO A 19 9.74 12.35 -16.75
C PRO A 19 10.28 11.04 -16.15
N ASP A 20 11.50 10.69 -16.55
CA ASP A 20 12.24 9.56 -15.97
C ASP A 20 12.41 9.76 -14.45
N GLY A 21 12.37 8.65 -13.70
CA GLY A 21 12.44 8.68 -12.24
C GLY A 21 11.13 9.04 -11.53
N THR A 22 10.01 9.20 -12.24
CA THR A 22 8.69 9.36 -11.61
C THR A 22 8.24 8.11 -10.85
N VAL A 23 8.57 6.93 -11.38
CA VAL A 23 8.33 5.64 -10.73
C VAL A 23 9.66 4.98 -10.42
N ASN A 24 9.95 4.78 -9.13
CA ASN A 24 11.17 4.12 -8.66
C ASN A 24 10.84 2.80 -7.98
N PHE A 25 11.77 1.86 -8.08
CA PHE A 25 11.71 0.57 -7.39
C PHE A 25 13.00 0.36 -6.61
N ILE A 26 12.87 -0.03 -5.35
CA ILE A 26 14.01 -0.36 -4.51
C ILE A 26 14.35 -1.82 -4.74
N GLU A 27 15.43 -2.06 -5.49
CA GLU A 27 15.90 -3.41 -5.84
C GLU A 27 16.59 -4.12 -4.67
N ASN A 28 17.20 -3.35 -3.77
CA ASN A 28 17.87 -3.90 -2.60
C ASN A 28 16.84 -4.37 -1.57
N THR A 29 16.91 -5.65 -1.24
CA THR A 29 15.96 -6.33 -0.33
C THR A 29 16.30 -6.15 1.16
N ASP A 30 17.33 -5.38 1.50
CA ASP A 30 17.71 -5.12 2.88
C ASP A 30 16.61 -4.34 3.61
N ARG A 31 16.13 -4.92 4.71
CA ARG A 31 15.11 -4.32 5.57
C ARG A 31 15.59 -3.04 6.25
N ALA A 32 16.90 -2.84 6.38
CA ALA A 32 17.45 -1.59 6.91
C ALA A 32 17.02 -0.37 6.07
N LEU A 33 16.80 -0.54 4.76
CA LEU A 33 16.35 0.53 3.88
C LEU A 33 14.96 1.04 4.22
N VAL A 34 14.08 0.19 4.79
CA VAL A 34 12.77 0.62 5.26
C VAL A 34 12.92 1.67 6.37
N ASN A 35 13.85 1.46 7.31
CA ASN A 35 14.13 2.44 8.36
C ASN A 35 14.65 3.77 7.82
N HIS A 36 15.44 3.73 6.74
CA HIS A 36 15.90 4.96 6.10
C HIS A 36 14.74 5.72 5.46
N LEU A 37 13.88 5.04 4.68
CA LEU A 37 12.71 5.66 4.06
C LEU A 37 11.78 6.31 5.09
N LEU A 38 11.54 5.63 6.21
CA LEU A 38 10.67 6.15 7.27
C LEU A 38 11.19 7.47 7.85
N LYS A 39 12.47 7.78 7.74
CA LYS A 39 13.08 9.03 8.23
C LYS A 39 13.14 10.14 7.18
N MET A 40 12.82 9.86 5.92
CA MET A 40 12.92 10.82 4.81
C MET A 40 11.69 11.73 4.70
N GLY A 41 11.22 12.28 5.82
CA GLY A 41 10.03 13.17 5.84
C GLY A 41 10.20 14.45 5.02
N ASP A 42 11.44 14.88 4.78
CA ASP A 42 11.75 16.06 3.95
C ASP A 42 11.64 15.79 2.44
N ILE A 43 11.52 14.52 2.03
CA ILE A 43 11.51 14.07 0.62
C ILE A 43 10.25 13.26 0.30
N ILE A 44 9.69 12.56 1.28
CA ILE A 44 8.52 11.70 1.14
C ILE A 44 7.36 12.35 1.91
N ASP A 45 6.37 12.84 1.18
CA ASP A 45 5.21 13.51 1.76
C ASP A 45 4.18 12.55 2.36
N LEU A 46 4.12 11.32 1.85
CA LEU A 46 3.11 10.33 2.26
C LEU A 46 3.63 8.90 2.07
N LEU A 47 3.30 8.03 3.03
CA LEU A 47 3.62 6.61 2.94
C LEU A 47 2.37 5.73 3.09
N ILE A 48 2.23 4.74 2.20
CA ILE A 48 1.10 3.81 2.16
C ILE A 48 1.60 2.37 2.41
N PRO A 49 1.57 1.87 3.66
CA PRO A 49 1.99 0.51 3.96
C PRO A 49 0.94 -0.50 3.51
N ARG A 50 1.39 -1.60 2.92
CA ARG A 50 0.55 -2.74 2.55
C ARG A 50 1.18 -4.01 3.11
N GLY A 51 0.51 -4.65 4.05
CA GLY A 51 1.00 -5.85 4.72
C GLY A 51 0.23 -6.15 6.00
N GLY A 52 0.79 -7.04 6.83
CA GLY A 52 0.17 -7.42 8.10
C GLY A 52 0.17 -6.30 9.14
N VAL A 53 -0.61 -6.51 10.19
CA VAL A 53 -0.77 -5.57 11.32
C VAL A 53 0.57 -5.11 11.90
N GLY A 54 1.55 -6.02 12.01
CA GLY A 54 2.88 -5.70 12.52
C GLY A 54 3.64 -4.69 11.65
N LEU A 55 3.56 -4.80 10.32
CA LEU A 55 4.19 -3.84 9.41
C LEU A 55 3.51 -2.49 9.49
N ILE A 56 2.17 -2.48 9.49
CA ILE A 56 1.38 -1.25 9.57
C ILE A 56 1.72 -0.51 10.87
N LYS A 57 1.75 -1.22 11.99
CA LYS A 57 2.10 -0.66 13.30
C LYS A 57 3.51 -0.09 13.30
N PHE A 58 4.49 -0.87 12.84
CA PHE A 58 5.89 -0.45 12.76
C PHE A 58 6.06 0.84 11.93
N VAL A 59 5.46 0.90 10.75
CA VAL A 59 5.53 2.08 9.88
C VAL A 59 4.84 3.28 10.52
N THR A 60 3.66 3.09 11.09
CA THR A 60 2.90 4.18 11.73
C THR A 60 3.63 4.79 12.92
N GLU A 61 4.38 3.97 13.67
CA GLU A 61 5.15 4.42 14.85
C GLU A 61 6.48 5.10 14.51
N ASN A 62 7.07 4.84 13.34
CA ASN A 62 8.44 5.25 13.01
C ASN A 62 8.53 6.23 11.82
N ALA A 63 7.46 6.42 11.07
CA ALA A 63 7.43 7.33 9.92
C ALA A 63 7.51 8.81 10.37
N ALA A 64 8.40 9.56 9.73
CA ALA A 64 8.51 11.02 9.86
C ALA A 64 7.44 11.77 9.04
N MET A 65 6.81 11.08 8.08
CA MET A 65 5.74 11.60 7.24
C MET A 65 4.38 10.96 7.59
N PRO A 66 3.25 11.58 7.20
CA PRO A 66 1.94 10.98 7.35
C PRO A 66 1.84 9.59 6.71
N VAL A 67 1.12 8.69 7.39
CA VAL A 67 0.91 7.31 6.95
C VAL A 67 -0.58 7.08 6.68
N VAL A 68 -0.90 6.65 5.46
CA VAL A 68 -2.26 6.21 5.10
C VAL A 68 -2.28 4.69 5.15
N SER A 69 -2.82 4.15 6.25
CA SER A 69 -3.03 2.71 6.43
C SER A 69 -4.52 2.37 6.53
N GLY A 70 -4.89 1.21 6.02
CA GLY A 70 -6.21 0.65 6.27
C GLY A 70 -6.28 0.16 7.72
N GLY A 71 -7.34 0.55 8.42
CA GLY A 71 -7.64 -0.01 9.74
C GLY A 71 -7.99 -1.50 9.66
N VAL A 72 -8.13 -2.13 10.83
CA VAL A 72 -8.74 -3.47 10.91
C VAL A 72 -10.23 -3.32 10.56
N GLY A 73 -10.61 -3.79 9.38
CA GLY A 73 -12.00 -3.84 8.96
C GLY A 73 -12.69 -5.03 9.61
N VAL A 74 -13.53 -4.79 10.62
CA VAL A 74 -14.50 -5.79 11.06
C VAL A 74 -15.73 -5.62 10.17
N CYS A 75 -15.86 -6.51 9.20
CA CYS A 75 -17.04 -6.57 8.35
C CYS A 75 -18.19 -7.19 9.15
N HIS A 76 -19.36 -6.54 9.12
CA HIS A 76 -20.58 -7.05 9.72
C HIS A 76 -21.63 -7.25 8.64
N THR A 77 -22.34 -8.36 8.72
CA THR A 77 -23.50 -8.63 7.86
C THR A 77 -24.75 -8.60 8.72
N TYR A 78 -25.71 -7.76 8.36
CA TYR A 78 -27.03 -7.72 9.00
C TYR A 78 -28.07 -8.32 8.04
N VAL A 79 -28.83 -9.29 8.53
CA VAL A 79 -29.93 -9.91 7.79
C VAL A 79 -31.25 -9.37 8.37
N ASP A 80 -31.94 -8.53 7.60
CA ASP A 80 -33.23 -7.99 8.00
C ASP A 80 -34.30 -9.10 8.08
N LYS A 81 -35.32 -8.91 8.92
CA LYS A 81 -36.43 -9.87 9.08
C LYS A 81 -37.19 -10.17 7.78
N SER A 82 -37.14 -9.23 6.81
CA SER A 82 -37.80 -9.35 5.50
C SER A 82 -36.85 -9.79 4.39
N ALA A 83 -35.60 -10.11 4.73
CA ALA A 83 -34.60 -10.53 3.75
C ALA A 83 -34.94 -11.88 3.12
N ASP A 84 -34.65 -12.00 1.83
CA ASP A 84 -34.65 -13.28 1.12
C ASP A 84 -33.54 -14.16 1.70
N VAL A 85 -33.94 -15.24 2.36
CA VAL A 85 -33.03 -16.17 3.05
C VAL A 85 -32.03 -16.80 2.07
N ALA A 86 -32.44 -17.11 0.84
CA ALA A 86 -31.55 -17.73 -0.14
C ALA A 86 -30.41 -16.78 -0.54
N LYS A 87 -30.70 -15.48 -0.66
CA LYS A 87 -29.68 -14.47 -0.93
C LYS A 87 -28.76 -14.23 0.27
N ALA A 88 -29.31 -14.24 1.48
CA ALA A 88 -28.54 -14.01 2.69
C ALA A 88 -27.49 -15.10 2.95
N VAL A 89 -27.79 -16.37 2.61
CA VAL A 89 -26.86 -17.50 2.77
C VAL A 89 -25.68 -17.45 1.77
N ALA A 90 -25.83 -16.74 0.65
CA ALA A 90 -24.81 -16.65 -0.39
C ALA A 90 -23.76 -15.53 -0.18
N ILE A 91 -23.91 -14.74 0.88
CA ILE A 91 -22.99 -13.66 1.29
C ILE A 91 -21.87 -14.24 2.14
#